data_AF-A0A9E8AYI4-F1
#
_entry.id   AF-A0A9E8AYI4-F1
#
_cell.length_a   1.000
_cell.length_b   1.000
_cell.length_c   1.000
_cell.angle_alpha   90.00
_cell.angle_beta   90.00
_cell.angle_gamma   90.00
#
_symmetry.space_group_name_H-M   'P 1'
#
loop_
_entity.id
_entity.type
_entity.pdbx_description
1 polymer ?
#
loop_
_entity_poly.entity_id
_entity_poly.type
_entity_poly.pdbx_seq_one_letter_code
_entity_poly.pdbx_strand_id
1 'polypeptide(L)'
;MEEIGAQANRVEESARDSRATIATALEGNQGVQDGLQRSERAAEHTVAVIGEVSAAIQVLANSAGKVEQVVSVIADIAEQTNLLALNAAIEAARAGEHGRGFAVVADEVRTLSRRTSDSTGEIRQWVNDLVENVQSIEDRLLEMRSAGDENRNELIQLRDHLESLDKHFDRLATLSETIDSAVFAQRENIERVGRRSRTLSDSADLLVRSVEQARNVSDALRLESGVIREIGARFEVQEA
;
A
#
# COMPACT_ATOMS: atom_id res chain seq x y z
N MET A 1 35.84 -17.70 -26.86
CA MET A 1 34.82 -18.74 -27.13
C MET A 1 34.31 -19.32 -25.82
N GLU A 2 35.20 -19.83 -24.97
CA GLU A 2 34.89 -20.27 -23.61
C GLU A 2 34.23 -19.18 -22.77
N GLU A 3 34.72 -17.94 -22.83
CA GLU A 3 34.10 -16.78 -22.17
C GLU A 3 32.67 -16.47 -22.66
N ILE A 4 32.38 -16.60 -23.95
CA ILE A 4 31.05 -16.29 -24.51
C ILE A 4 30.05 -17.39 -24.11
N GLY A 5 30.48 -18.65 -24.08
CA GLY A 5 29.68 -19.76 -23.55
C GLY A 5 29.39 -19.61 -22.06
N ALA A 6 30.39 -19.22 -21.27
CA ALA A 6 30.21 -18.93 -19.85
C ALA A 6 29.29 -17.73 -19.60
N GLN A 7 29.29 -16.73 -20.49
CA GLN A 7 28.38 -15.59 -20.40
C GLN A 7 26.94 -15.97 -20.76
N ALA A 8 26.73 -16.81 -21.79
CA ALA A 8 25.41 -17.33 -22.13
C ALA A 8 24.78 -18.13 -20.97
N ASN A 9 25.58 -18.96 -20.28
CA ASN A 9 25.13 -19.71 -19.10
C ASN A 9 24.71 -18.78 -17.94
N ARG A 10 25.48 -17.72 -17.68
CA ARG A 10 25.15 -16.73 -16.64
C ARG A 10 23.86 -15.97 -16.94
N VAL A 11 23.59 -15.65 -18.21
CA VAL A 11 22.34 -15.00 -18.62
C VAL A 11 21.15 -15.97 -18.47
N GLU A 12 21.29 -17.24 -18.83
CA GLU A 12 20.25 -18.27 -18.64
C GLU A 12 19.93 -18.47 -17.15
N GLU A 13 20.95 -18.55 -16.30
CA GLU A 13 20.78 -18.63 -14.85
C GLU A 13 20.07 -17.40 -14.29
N SER A 14 20.47 -16.19 -14.71
CA SER A 14 19.82 -14.95 -14.32
C SER A 14 18.36 -14.85 -14.80
N ALA A 15 18.05 -15.35 -16.00
CA ALA A 15 16.69 -15.40 -16.52
C ALA A 15 15.80 -16.37 -15.71
N ARG A 16 16.35 -17.54 -15.33
CA ARG A 16 15.66 -18.49 -14.45
C ARG A 16 15.41 -17.91 -13.06
N ASP A 17 16.41 -17.26 -12.46
CA ASP A 17 16.28 -16.59 -11.16
C ASP A 17 15.26 -15.45 -11.20
N SER A 18 15.26 -14.68 -12.30
CA SER A 18 14.26 -13.64 -12.55
C SER A 18 12.84 -14.21 -12.58
N ARG A 19 12.60 -15.34 -13.27
CA ARG A 19 11.29 -16.00 -13.28
C ARG A 19 10.84 -16.47 -11.90
N ALA A 20 11.76 -17.06 -11.12
CA ALA A 20 11.45 -17.49 -9.76
C ALA A 20 11.08 -16.31 -8.85
N THR A 21 11.82 -15.20 -8.99
CA THR A 21 11.54 -13.94 -8.26
C THR A 21 10.19 -13.36 -8.66
N ILE A 22 9.87 -13.33 -9.97
CA ILE A 22 8.58 -12.85 -10.48
C ILE A 22 7.42 -13.70 -9.94
N ALA A 23 7.56 -15.03 -9.92
CA ALA A 23 6.53 -15.92 -9.39
C ALA A 23 6.26 -15.65 -7.91
N THR A 24 7.31 -15.52 -7.10
CA THR A 24 7.20 -15.21 -5.67
C THR A 24 6.59 -13.82 -5.46
N ALA A 25 6.94 -12.85 -6.30
CA ALA A 25 6.42 -11.50 -6.22
C ALA A 25 4.93 -11.41 -6.62
N LEU A 26 4.49 -12.20 -7.61
CA LEU A 26 3.08 -12.36 -7.97
C LEU A 26 2.27 -12.94 -6.81
N GLU A 27 2.76 -14.01 -6.19
CA GLU A 27 2.10 -14.61 -5.01
C GLU A 27 2.01 -13.60 -3.85
N GLY A 28 3.09 -12.86 -3.60
CA GLY A 28 3.10 -11.78 -2.62
C GLY A 28 2.09 -10.67 -2.95
N ASN A 29 2.04 -10.23 -4.21
CA ASN A 29 1.10 -9.21 -4.68
C ASN A 29 -0.36 -9.66 -4.48
N GLN A 30 -0.66 -10.92 -4.80
CA GLN A 30 -1.98 -11.51 -4.61
C GLN A 30 -2.34 -11.59 -3.11
N GLY A 31 -1.39 -11.96 -2.24
CA GLY A 31 -1.61 -11.94 -0.80
C GLY A 31 -1.89 -10.54 -0.24
N VAL A 32 -1.25 -9.50 -0.80
CA VAL A 32 -1.54 -8.10 -0.45
C VAL A 32 -2.91 -7.67 -0.96
N GLN A 33 -3.31 -8.06 -2.17
CA GLN A 33 -4.65 -7.78 -2.70
C GLN A 33 -5.77 -8.42 -1.86
N ASP A 34 -5.57 -9.66 -1.39
CA ASP A 34 -6.50 -10.31 -0.46
C ASP A 34 -6.58 -9.57 0.89
N GLY A 35 -5.43 -9.08 1.37
CA GLY A 35 -5.35 -8.21 2.54
C GLY A 35 -6.13 -6.91 2.34
N LEU A 36 -5.97 -6.30 1.18
CA LEU A 36 -6.65 -5.06 0.80
C LEU A 36 -8.17 -5.23 0.80
N GLN A 37 -8.70 -6.30 0.22
CA GLN A 37 -10.14 -6.58 0.24
C GLN A 37 -10.71 -6.75 1.65
N ARG A 38 -9.92 -7.30 2.58
CA ARG A 38 -10.33 -7.38 3.99
C ARG A 38 -10.33 -6.00 4.64
N SER A 39 -9.34 -5.17 4.34
CA SER A 39 -9.27 -3.78 4.82
C SER A 39 -10.40 -2.92 4.28
N GLU A 40 -10.77 -3.06 2.99
CA GLU A 40 -11.93 -2.37 2.39
C GLU A 40 -13.23 -2.73 3.12
N ARG A 41 -13.47 -4.04 3.35
CA ARG A 41 -14.64 -4.51 4.11
C ARG A 41 -14.64 -3.99 5.55
N ALA A 42 -13.49 -3.96 6.21
CA ALA A 42 -13.35 -3.44 7.57
C ALA A 42 -13.62 -1.93 7.63
N ALA A 43 -13.16 -1.17 6.62
CA ALA A 43 -13.43 0.26 6.50
C ALA A 43 -14.92 0.53 6.29
N GLU A 44 -15.59 -0.19 5.39
CA GLU A 44 -17.04 -0.09 5.17
C GLU A 44 -17.84 -0.41 6.43
N HIS A 45 -17.46 -1.48 7.14
CA HIS A 45 -18.08 -1.83 8.42
C HIS A 45 -17.87 -0.73 9.47
N THR A 46 -16.69 -0.13 9.53
CA THR A 46 -16.40 0.97 10.47
C THR A 46 -17.29 2.18 10.21
N VAL A 47 -17.47 2.57 8.95
CA VAL A 47 -18.38 3.66 8.57
C VAL A 47 -19.82 3.35 8.96
N ALA A 48 -20.27 2.10 8.78
CA ALA A 48 -21.60 1.67 9.21
C ALA A 48 -21.78 1.78 10.74
N VAL A 49 -20.82 1.27 11.52
CA VAL A 49 -20.87 1.38 13.00
C VAL A 49 -20.87 2.83 13.46
N ILE A 50 -20.08 3.71 12.84
CA ILE A 50 -20.10 5.16 13.15
C ILE A 50 -21.51 5.73 12.93
N GLY A 51 -22.18 5.34 11.85
CA GLY A 51 -23.56 5.74 11.57
C GLY A 51 -24.54 5.28 12.65
N GLU A 52 -24.43 4.03 13.11
CA GLU A 52 -25.26 3.47 14.19
C GLU A 52 -25.03 4.20 15.52
N VAL A 53 -23.76 4.44 15.88
CA VAL A 53 -23.39 5.17 17.10
C VAL A 53 -23.90 6.60 17.04
N SER A 54 -23.77 7.28 15.90
CA SER A 54 -24.32 8.64 15.70
C SER A 54 -25.83 8.68 15.91
N ALA A 55 -26.58 7.69 15.39
CA ALA A 55 -28.01 7.60 15.62
C ALA A 55 -28.36 7.36 17.11
N ALA A 56 -27.60 6.52 17.80
CA ALA A 56 -27.80 6.26 19.23
C ALA A 56 -27.52 7.51 20.09
N ILE A 57 -26.46 8.27 19.75
CA ILE A 57 -26.12 9.54 20.41
C ILE A 57 -27.23 10.58 20.19
N GLN A 58 -27.80 10.66 18.99
CA GLN A 58 -28.93 11.56 18.73
C GLN A 58 -30.17 11.21 19.58
N VAL A 59 -30.44 9.93 19.81
CA VAL A 59 -31.51 9.48 20.71
C VAL A 59 -31.20 9.85 22.16
N LEU A 60 -29.94 9.75 22.58
CA LEU A 60 -29.50 10.17 23.91
C LEU A 60 -29.67 11.68 24.11
N ALA A 61 -29.26 12.51 23.13
CA ALA A 61 -29.47 13.95 23.14
C ALA A 61 -30.95 14.32 23.33
N ASN A 62 -31.83 13.69 22.55
CA ASN A 62 -33.28 13.88 22.64
C ASN A 62 -33.85 13.47 24.01
N SER A 63 -33.29 12.41 24.60
CA SER A 63 -33.70 11.93 25.92
C SER A 63 -33.26 12.89 27.02
N ALA A 64 -32.05 13.44 26.92
CA ALA A 64 -31.54 14.46 27.84
C ALA A 64 -32.43 15.71 27.85
N GLY A 65 -32.84 16.22 26.67
CA GLY A 65 -33.76 17.35 26.58
C GLY A 65 -35.14 17.08 27.18
N LYS A 66 -35.65 15.84 27.10
CA LYS A 66 -36.90 15.45 27.80
C LYS A 66 -36.73 15.44 29.31
N VAL A 67 -35.58 14.98 29.82
CA VAL A 67 -35.27 15.02 31.26
C VAL A 67 -35.19 16.46 31.74
N GLU A 68 -34.53 17.35 30.99
CA GLU A 68 -34.45 18.78 31.29
C GLU A 68 -35.85 19.40 31.46
N GLN A 69 -36.77 19.11 30.54
CA GLN A 69 -38.16 19.59 30.62
C GLN A 69 -38.86 19.10 31.89
N VAL A 70 -38.73 17.81 32.24
CA VAL A 70 -39.32 17.25 33.46
C VAL A 70 -38.73 17.89 34.72
N VAL A 71 -37.40 18.07 34.76
CA VAL A 71 -36.70 18.70 35.88
C VAL A 71 -37.12 20.16 36.03
N SER A 72 -37.35 20.88 34.94
CA SER A 72 -37.91 22.24 34.98
C SER A 72 -39.29 22.27 35.61
N VAL A 73 -40.20 21.37 35.22
CA VAL A 73 -41.54 21.26 35.80
C VAL A 73 -41.48 20.95 37.30
N ILE A 74 -40.59 20.05 37.73
CA ILE A 74 -40.43 19.73 39.16
C ILE A 74 -39.89 20.94 39.94
N ALA A 75 -38.95 21.68 39.38
CA ALA A 75 -38.43 22.91 39.99
C ALA A 75 -39.56 23.94 40.16
N ASP A 76 -40.40 24.14 39.14
CA ASP A 76 -41.55 25.04 39.20
C ASP A 76 -42.57 24.60 40.27
N ILE A 77 -42.85 23.29 40.37
CA ILE A 77 -43.73 22.73 41.41
C ILE A 77 -43.12 22.95 42.81
N ALA A 78 -41.81 22.75 42.98
CA ALA A 78 -41.13 22.95 44.25
C ALA A 78 -41.20 24.43 44.68
N GLU A 79 -41.03 25.37 43.75
CA GLU A 79 -41.16 26.80 44.03
C GLU A 79 -42.60 27.20 44.39
N GLN A 80 -43.59 26.69 43.66
CA GLN A 80 -45.00 26.90 43.98
C GLN A 80 -45.38 26.32 45.34
N THR A 81 -44.89 25.12 45.67
CA THR A 81 -45.13 24.47 46.96
C THR A 81 -44.48 25.24 48.10
N ASN A 82 -43.28 25.78 47.88
CA ASN A 82 -42.61 26.66 48.83
C ASN A 82 -43.41 27.96 49.10
N LEU A 83 -43.99 28.57 48.06
CA LEU A 83 -44.86 29.75 48.21
C LEU A 83 -46.18 29.41 48.93
N LEU A 84 -46.79 28.27 48.63
CA LEU A 84 -47.99 27.78 49.32
C LEU A 84 -47.72 27.52 50.81
N ALA A 85 -46.59 26.87 51.13
CA ALA A 85 -46.17 26.61 52.49
C ALA A 85 -45.90 27.91 53.27
N LEU A 86 -45.29 28.91 52.62
CA LEU A 86 -45.09 30.24 53.21
C LEU A 86 -46.43 30.90 53.57
N ASN A 87 -47.40 30.88 52.65
CA ASN A 87 -48.73 31.44 52.90
C ASN A 87 -49.44 30.69 54.06
N ALA A 88 -49.30 29.36 54.12
CA ALA A 88 -49.85 28.56 55.21
C ALA A 88 -49.18 28.88 56.56
N ALA A 89 -47.86 29.09 56.60
CA ALA A 89 -47.14 29.48 57.80
C ALA A 89 -47.60 30.86 58.31
N ILE A 90 -47.82 31.82 57.40
CA ILE A 90 -48.36 33.16 57.73
C ILE A 90 -49.75 33.04 58.36
N GLU A 91 -50.65 32.26 57.75
CA GLU A 91 -52.02 32.12 58.26
C GLU A 91 -52.07 31.32 59.58
N ALA A 92 -51.18 30.33 59.75
CA ALA A 92 -51.01 29.62 61.02
C ALA A 92 -50.54 30.54 62.15
N ALA A 93 -49.60 31.46 61.87
CA ALA A 93 -49.18 32.47 62.82
C ALA A 93 -50.32 33.43 63.18
N ARG A 94 -51.17 33.76 62.21
CA ARG A 94 -52.34 34.63 62.39
C ARG A 94 -53.43 34.01 63.29
N ALA A 95 -53.57 32.68 63.25
CA ALA A 95 -54.50 31.93 64.10
C ALA A 95 -54.01 31.75 65.57
N GLY A 96 -52.80 32.22 65.90
CA GLY A 96 -52.25 32.17 67.26
C GLY A 96 -52.10 30.74 67.79
N GLU A 97 -52.57 30.48 69.01
CA GLU A 97 -52.45 29.16 69.67
C GLU A 97 -53.17 28.03 68.89
N HIS A 98 -54.25 28.35 68.16
CA HIS A 98 -54.98 27.35 67.37
C HIS A 98 -54.23 26.92 66.10
N GLY A 99 -53.28 27.73 65.63
CA GLY A 99 -52.50 27.46 64.42
C GLY A 99 -51.19 26.71 64.65
N ARG A 100 -50.80 26.43 65.89
CA ARG A 100 -49.49 25.84 66.24
C ARG A 100 -49.16 24.55 65.48
N GLY A 101 -50.12 23.62 65.37
CA GLY A 101 -49.92 22.37 64.63
C GLY A 101 -49.76 22.60 63.12
N PHE A 102 -50.51 23.54 62.54
CA PHE A 102 -50.40 23.92 61.14
C PHE A 102 -49.08 24.62 60.82
N ALA A 103 -48.55 25.44 61.74
CA ALA A 103 -47.27 26.11 61.57
C ALA A 103 -46.12 25.10 61.41
N VAL A 104 -46.09 24.04 62.23
CA VAL A 104 -45.06 22.99 62.15
C VAL A 104 -45.14 22.25 60.81
N VAL A 105 -46.33 21.91 60.35
CA VAL A 105 -46.52 21.26 59.04
C VAL A 105 -46.08 22.17 57.90
N ALA A 106 -46.42 23.46 57.97
CA ALA A 106 -46.03 24.44 56.94
C ALA A 106 -44.50 24.58 56.83
N ASP A 107 -43.77 24.64 57.96
CA ASP A 107 -42.31 24.69 57.95
C ASP A 107 -41.66 23.41 57.41
N GLU A 108 -42.23 22.24 57.70
CA GLU A 108 -41.75 20.96 57.14
C GLU A 108 -41.94 20.90 55.62
N VAL A 109 -43.13 21.30 55.13
CA VAL A 109 -43.40 21.38 53.68
C VAL A 109 -42.46 22.38 53.00
N ARG A 110 -42.18 23.51 53.65
CA ARG A 110 -41.24 24.52 53.13
C ARG A 110 -39.82 23.96 53.02
N THR A 111 -39.37 23.25 54.05
CA THR A 111 -38.06 22.58 54.08
C THR A 111 -37.95 21.53 52.98
N LEU A 112 -39.00 20.71 52.80
CA LEU A 112 -39.05 19.68 51.76
C LEU A 112 -39.04 20.27 50.35
N SER A 113 -39.78 21.37 50.15
CA SER A 113 -39.83 22.09 48.88
C SER A 113 -38.46 22.68 48.52
N ARG A 114 -37.75 23.27 49.49
CA ARG A 114 -36.40 23.79 49.26
C ARG A 114 -35.41 22.68 48.91
N ARG A 115 -35.42 21.56 49.65
CA ARG A 115 -34.59 20.38 49.33
C ARG A 115 -34.88 19.83 47.94
N THR A 116 -36.14 19.85 47.51
CA THR A 116 -36.55 19.44 46.16
C THR A 116 -35.96 20.39 45.12
N SER A 117 -36.06 21.70 45.33
CA SER A 117 -35.47 22.72 44.44
C SER A 117 -33.94 22.56 44.32
N ASP A 118 -33.25 22.36 45.44
CA ASP A 118 -31.80 22.14 45.48
C ASP A 118 -31.44 20.89 44.65
N SER A 119 -32.17 19.78 44.84
CA SER A 119 -31.97 18.54 44.09
C SER A 119 -32.24 18.70 42.60
N THR A 120 -33.28 19.45 42.20
CA THR A 120 -33.53 19.75 40.78
C THR A 120 -32.43 20.60 40.16
N GLY A 121 -31.79 21.48 40.93
CA GLY A 121 -30.62 22.24 40.50
C GLY A 121 -29.42 21.34 40.20
N GLU A 122 -29.13 20.39 41.09
CA GLU A 122 -28.07 19.39 40.87
C GLU A 122 -28.34 18.51 39.65
N ILE A 123 -29.57 18.01 39.50
CA ILE A 123 -29.95 17.20 38.33
C ILE A 123 -29.80 18.02 37.03
N ARG A 124 -30.18 19.30 37.03
CA ARG A 124 -30.01 20.17 35.85
C ARG A 124 -28.55 20.32 35.47
N GLN A 125 -27.66 20.47 36.46
CA GLN A 125 -26.21 20.51 36.22
C GLN A 125 -25.75 19.20 35.53
N TRP A 126 -26.15 18.04 36.05
CA TRP A 126 -25.78 16.75 35.43
C TRP A 126 -26.32 16.57 34.02
N VAL A 127 -27.53 17.07 33.75
CA VAL A 127 -28.11 17.04 32.39
C VAL A 127 -27.31 17.93 31.44
N ASN A 128 -26.93 19.13 31.87
CA ASN A 128 -26.09 20.03 31.07
C ASN A 128 -24.73 19.39 30.75
N ASP A 129 -24.05 18.85 31.76
CA ASP A 129 -22.78 18.14 31.58
C ASP A 129 -22.95 16.96 30.61
N LEU A 130 -24.07 16.24 30.66
CA LEU A 130 -24.38 15.15 29.73
C LEU A 130 -24.57 15.66 28.29
N VAL A 131 -25.27 16.78 28.09
CA VAL A 131 -25.46 17.41 26.78
C VAL A 131 -24.12 17.85 26.19
N GLU A 132 -23.26 18.50 26.98
CA GLU A 132 -21.91 18.89 26.54
C GLU A 132 -21.07 17.68 26.11
N ASN A 133 -21.11 16.60 26.88
CA ASN A 133 -20.41 15.36 26.53
C ASN A 133 -20.95 14.73 25.24
N VAL A 134 -22.27 14.75 25.05
CA VAL A 134 -22.90 14.28 23.80
C VAL A 134 -22.43 15.09 22.61
N GLN A 135 -22.41 16.43 22.71
CA GLN A 135 -21.91 17.31 21.67
C GLN A 135 -20.46 17.00 21.30
N SER A 136 -19.60 16.79 22.30
CA SER A 136 -18.20 16.40 22.07
C SER A 136 -18.05 15.05 21.38
N ILE A 137 -18.93 14.09 21.68
CA ILE A 137 -18.95 12.78 21.00
C ILE A 137 -19.37 12.94 19.54
N GLU A 138 -20.36 13.79 19.24
CA GLU A 138 -20.79 14.08 17.86
C GLU A 138 -19.64 14.65 17.01
N ASP A 139 -18.88 15.60 17.54
CA ASP A 139 -17.71 16.16 16.85
C ASP A 139 -16.66 15.08 16.55
N ARG A 140 -16.38 14.20 17.52
CA ARG A 140 -15.44 13.08 17.33
C ARG A 140 -15.94 12.06 16.31
N LEU A 141 -17.24 11.83 16.23
CA LEU A 141 -17.83 10.94 15.22
C LEU A 141 -17.70 11.53 13.82
N LEU A 142 -17.82 12.85 13.67
CA LEU A 142 -17.57 13.54 12.40
C LEU A 142 -16.11 13.41 11.95
N GLU A 143 -15.15 13.63 12.86
CA GLU A 143 -13.73 13.40 12.58
C GLU A 143 -13.47 11.94 12.18
N MET A 144 -14.04 10.98 12.93
CA MET A 144 -13.87 9.56 12.64
C MET A 144 -14.45 9.17 11.27
N ARG A 145 -15.58 9.77 10.88
CA ARG A 145 -16.16 9.57 9.55
C ARG A 145 -15.25 10.11 8.45
N SER A 146 -14.71 11.31 8.62
CA SER A 146 -13.75 11.90 7.66
C SER A 146 -12.51 11.02 7.51
N ALA A 147 -11.92 10.57 8.62
CA ALA A 147 -10.78 9.66 8.60
C ALA A 147 -11.11 8.32 7.92
N GLY A 148 -12.33 7.80 8.10
CA GLY A 148 -12.82 6.61 7.41
C GLY A 148 -12.92 6.79 5.89
N ASP A 149 -13.42 7.94 5.43
CA ASP A 149 -13.51 8.27 4.00
C ASP A 149 -12.12 8.48 3.37
N GLU A 150 -11.19 9.12 4.08
CA GLU A 150 -9.78 9.25 3.65
C GLU A 150 -9.10 7.89 3.53
N ASN A 151 -9.20 7.04 4.55
CA ASN A 151 -8.66 5.68 4.53
C ASN A 151 -9.25 4.87 3.35
N ARG A 152 -10.53 5.03 3.03
CA ARG A 152 -11.15 4.38 1.87
C ARG A 152 -10.51 4.83 0.55
N ASN A 153 -10.21 6.12 0.40
CA ASN A 153 -9.54 6.64 -0.78
C ASN A 153 -8.10 6.11 -0.90
N GLU A 154 -7.38 6.00 0.21
CA GLU A 154 -6.04 5.39 0.23
C GLU A 154 -6.07 3.91 -0.18
N LEU A 155 -7.07 3.15 0.29
CA LEU A 155 -7.26 1.75 -0.11
C LEU A 155 -7.53 1.62 -1.61
N ILE A 156 -8.32 2.52 -2.20
CA ILE A 156 -8.56 2.57 -3.66
C ILE A 156 -7.25 2.85 -4.41
N GLN A 157 -6.46 3.82 -3.98
CA GLN A 157 -5.17 4.11 -4.62
C GLN A 157 -4.21 2.92 -4.52
N LEU A 158 -4.17 2.25 -3.36
CA LEU A 158 -3.35 1.06 -3.17
C LEU A 158 -3.79 -0.07 -4.11
N ARG A 159 -5.10 -0.28 -4.32
CA ARG A 159 -5.62 -1.25 -5.30
C ARG A 159 -5.06 -0.99 -6.68
N ASP A 160 -5.14 0.26 -7.14
CA ASP A 160 -4.70 0.64 -8.49
C ASP A 160 -3.17 0.44 -8.65
N HIS A 161 -2.40 0.66 -7.59
CA HIS A 161 -0.96 0.36 -7.58
C HIS A 161 -0.67 -1.14 -7.67
N LEU A 162 -1.43 -1.98 -6.95
CA LEU A 162 -1.27 -3.44 -7.01
C LEU A 162 -1.67 -4.00 -8.38
N GLU A 163 -2.67 -3.43 -9.04
CA GLU A 163 -3.02 -3.76 -10.43
C GLU A 163 -1.90 -3.35 -11.41
N SER A 164 -1.28 -2.19 -11.19
CA SER A 164 -0.13 -1.78 -11.99
C SER A 164 1.08 -2.70 -11.78
N LEU A 165 1.31 -3.17 -10.55
CA LEU A 165 2.36 -4.13 -10.24
C LEU A 165 2.14 -5.47 -10.95
N ASP A 166 0.91 -5.94 -11.01
CA ASP A 166 0.55 -7.16 -11.75
C ASP A 166 0.95 -7.07 -13.24
N LYS A 167 0.62 -5.95 -13.89
CA LYS A 167 1.03 -5.66 -15.27
C LYS A 167 2.56 -5.59 -15.42
N HIS A 168 3.27 -5.08 -14.42
CA HIS A 168 4.74 -5.07 -14.45
C HIS A 168 5.32 -6.47 -14.35
N PHE A 169 4.77 -7.34 -13.52
CA PHE A 169 5.21 -8.72 -13.41
C PHE A 169 4.93 -9.54 -14.68
N ASP A 170 3.77 -9.36 -15.31
CA ASP A 170 3.45 -9.99 -16.60
C ASP A 170 4.46 -9.58 -17.70
N ARG A 171 4.82 -8.29 -17.73
CA ARG A 171 5.84 -7.78 -18.65
C ARG A 171 7.24 -8.33 -18.35
N LEU A 172 7.60 -8.49 -17.08
CA LEU A 172 8.87 -9.11 -16.68
C LEU A 172 8.93 -10.61 -17.04
N ALA A 173 7.81 -11.32 -16.93
CA ALA A 173 7.71 -12.72 -17.34
C ALA A 173 7.94 -12.86 -18.85
N THR A 174 7.26 -12.03 -19.64
CA THR A 174 7.44 -11.95 -21.11
C THR A 174 8.89 -11.60 -21.50
N LEU A 175 9.51 -10.65 -20.78
CA LEU A 175 10.90 -10.28 -21.01
C LEU A 175 11.85 -11.47 -20.75
N SER A 176 11.60 -12.25 -19.69
CA SER A 176 12.39 -13.43 -19.37
C SER A 176 12.28 -14.52 -20.44
N GLU A 177 11.11 -14.67 -21.08
CA GLU A 177 10.94 -15.56 -22.25
C GLU A 177 11.72 -15.09 -23.48
N THR A 178 11.72 -13.77 -23.72
CA THR A 178 12.49 -13.17 -24.81
C THR A 178 14.00 -13.35 -24.59
N ILE A 179 14.48 -13.22 -23.35
CA ILE A 179 15.89 -13.43 -23.00
C ILE A 179 16.31 -14.88 -23.26
N ASP A 180 15.52 -15.87 -22.83
CA ASP A 180 15.81 -17.29 -23.10
C ASP A 180 15.95 -17.56 -24.60
N SER A 181 15.04 -17.02 -25.40
CA SER A 181 15.08 -17.16 -26.87
C SER A 181 16.33 -16.52 -27.46
N ALA A 182 16.74 -15.34 -26.96
CA ALA A 182 17.95 -14.65 -27.38
C ALA A 182 19.22 -15.42 -27.01
N VAL A 183 19.29 -16.01 -25.81
CA VAL A 183 20.40 -16.85 -25.37
C VAL A 183 20.53 -18.10 -26.25
N PHE A 184 19.40 -18.72 -26.61
CA PHE A 184 19.39 -19.86 -27.53
C PHE A 184 19.97 -19.50 -28.90
N ALA A 185 19.51 -18.40 -29.50
CA ALA A 185 20.03 -17.90 -30.77
C ALA A 185 21.53 -17.51 -30.68
N GLN A 186 21.97 -16.99 -29.53
CA GLN A 186 23.37 -16.66 -29.29
C GLN A 186 24.25 -17.91 -29.28
N ARG A 187 23.80 -19.02 -28.66
CA ARG A 187 24.53 -20.30 -28.66
C ARG A 187 24.74 -20.83 -30.09
N GLU A 188 23.70 -20.82 -30.92
CA GLU A 188 23.82 -21.25 -32.32
C GLU A 188 24.86 -20.39 -33.08
N ASN A 189 24.85 -19.09 -32.85
CA ASN A 189 25.82 -18.17 -33.45
C ASN A 189 27.26 -18.47 -33.00
N ILE A 190 27.47 -18.76 -31.71
CA ILE A 190 28.79 -19.13 -31.18
C ILE A 190 29.29 -20.41 -31.87
N GLU A 191 28.47 -21.45 -31.97
CA GLU A 191 28.86 -22.69 -32.66
C GLU A 191 29.20 -22.46 -34.13
N ARG A 192 28.42 -21.63 -34.81
CA ARG A 192 28.66 -21.24 -36.21
C ARG A 192 29.98 -20.49 -36.38
N VAL A 193 30.27 -19.53 -35.50
CA VAL A 193 31.56 -18.80 -35.48
C VAL A 193 32.71 -19.77 -35.20
N GLY A 194 32.53 -20.75 -34.32
CA GLY A 194 33.54 -21.75 -34.00
C GLY A 194 33.89 -22.64 -35.18
N ARG A 195 32.89 -23.12 -35.91
CA ARG A 195 33.11 -23.88 -37.14
C ARG A 195 33.87 -23.05 -38.17
N ARG A 196 33.45 -21.80 -38.41
CA ARG A 196 34.13 -20.88 -39.34
C ARG A 196 35.58 -20.60 -38.94
N SER A 197 35.84 -20.41 -37.65
CA SER A 197 37.19 -20.17 -37.13
C SER A 197 38.12 -21.36 -37.38
N ARG A 198 37.64 -22.59 -37.22
CA ARG A 198 38.43 -23.80 -37.53
C ARG A 198 38.74 -23.89 -39.02
N THR A 199 37.73 -23.73 -39.88
CA THR A 199 37.93 -23.74 -41.34
C THR A 199 38.90 -22.65 -41.79
N LEU A 200 38.87 -21.47 -41.17
CA LEU A 200 39.82 -20.40 -41.46
C LEU A 200 41.25 -20.77 -41.05
N SER A 201 41.42 -21.42 -39.88
CA SER A 201 42.71 -21.94 -39.44
C SER A 201 43.26 -22.98 -40.42
N ASP A 202 42.46 -23.95 -40.82
CA ASP A 202 42.85 -24.98 -41.80
C ASP A 202 43.25 -24.35 -43.15
N SER A 203 42.51 -23.32 -43.58
CA SER A 203 42.80 -22.57 -44.80
C SER A 203 44.11 -21.77 -44.69
N ALA A 204 44.38 -21.17 -43.53
CA ALA A 204 45.64 -20.46 -43.28
C ALA A 204 46.84 -21.43 -43.32
N ASP A 205 46.71 -22.62 -42.73
CA ASP A 205 47.76 -23.65 -42.79
C ASP A 205 48.03 -24.13 -44.22
N LEU A 206 46.97 -24.31 -45.02
CA LEU A 206 47.10 -24.63 -46.45
C LEU A 206 47.80 -23.51 -47.24
N LEU A 207 47.47 -22.25 -46.96
CA LEU A 207 48.12 -21.10 -47.59
C LEU A 207 49.60 -21.03 -47.26
N VAL A 208 49.99 -21.28 -46.01
CA VAL A 208 51.40 -21.32 -45.60
C VAL A 208 52.15 -22.38 -46.41
N ARG A 209 51.61 -23.61 -46.49
CA ARG A 209 52.22 -24.69 -47.30
C ARG A 209 52.31 -24.34 -48.78
N SER A 210 51.27 -23.71 -49.33
CA SER A 210 51.26 -23.28 -50.73
C SER A 210 52.31 -22.19 -51.01
N VAL A 211 52.53 -21.27 -50.07
CA VAL A 211 53.57 -20.23 -50.18
C VAL A 211 54.97 -20.85 -50.13
N GLU A 212 55.19 -21.82 -49.24
CA GLU A 212 56.45 -22.58 -49.19
C GLU A 212 56.71 -23.34 -50.49
N GLN A 213 55.69 -24.01 -51.04
CA GLN A 213 55.80 -24.71 -52.32
C GLN A 213 56.12 -23.75 -53.48
N ALA A 214 55.44 -22.59 -53.53
CA ALA A 214 55.71 -21.57 -54.54
C ALA A 214 57.13 -20.99 -54.44
N ARG A 215 57.66 -20.82 -53.22
CA ARG A 215 59.06 -20.44 -52.99
C ARG A 215 60.02 -21.50 -53.53
N ASN A 216 59.81 -22.77 -53.19
CA ASN A 216 60.66 -23.87 -53.66
C ASN A 216 60.68 -23.97 -55.20
N VAL A 217 59.52 -23.82 -55.84
CA VAL A 217 59.42 -23.78 -57.32
C VAL A 217 60.15 -22.57 -57.90
N SER A 218 60.02 -21.40 -57.27
CA SER A 218 60.71 -20.19 -57.71
C SER A 218 62.24 -20.32 -57.62
N ASP A 219 62.74 -20.94 -56.55
CA ASP A 219 64.17 -21.21 -56.38
C ASP A 219 64.69 -22.22 -57.42
N ALA A 220 63.93 -23.27 -57.69
CA ALA A 220 64.26 -24.24 -58.73
C ALA A 220 64.31 -23.61 -60.13
N LEU A 221 63.31 -22.81 -60.51
CA LEU A 221 63.28 -22.08 -61.78
C LEU A 221 64.46 -21.09 -61.89
N ARG A 222 64.84 -20.43 -60.79
CA ARG A 222 65.99 -19.54 -60.76
C ARG A 222 67.30 -20.28 -60.99
N LEU A 223 67.47 -21.47 -60.40
CA LEU A 223 68.64 -22.33 -60.64
C LEU A 223 68.70 -22.77 -62.10
N GLU A 224 67.60 -23.26 -62.66
CA GLU A 224 67.52 -23.74 -64.03
C GLU A 224 67.77 -22.61 -65.05
N SER A 225 67.20 -21.41 -64.81
CA SER A 225 67.50 -20.21 -65.60
C SER A 225 68.99 -19.83 -65.55
N GLY A 226 69.66 -20.03 -64.41
CA GLY A 226 71.10 -19.83 -64.26
C GLY A 226 71.91 -20.81 -65.11
N VAL A 227 71.56 -22.10 -65.06
CA VAL A 227 72.20 -23.16 -65.87
C VAL A 227 72.02 -22.88 -67.36
N ILE A 228 70.80 -22.53 -67.80
CA ILE A 228 70.54 -22.19 -69.20
C ILE A 228 71.38 -20.98 -69.64
N ARG A 229 71.51 -19.96 -68.79
CA ARG A 229 72.39 -18.80 -69.08
C ARG A 229 73.86 -19.20 -69.19
N GLU A 230 74.36 -20.07 -68.33
CA GLU A 230 75.74 -20.56 -68.41
C GLU A 230 75.98 -21.37 -69.69
N ILE A 231 75.04 -22.24 -70.06
CA ILE A 231 75.10 -23.00 -71.31
C ILE A 231 75.08 -22.05 -72.51
N GLY A 232 74.18 -21.07 -72.54
CA GLY A 232 74.12 -20.06 -73.61
C GLY A 232 75.43 -19.29 -73.76
N ALA A 233 76.03 -18.86 -72.65
CA ALA A 233 77.32 -18.17 -72.68
C ALA A 233 78.46 -19.07 -73.19
N ARG A 234 78.46 -20.37 -72.91
CA ARG A 234 79.46 -21.31 -73.48
C ARG A 234 79.32 -21.49 -74.99
N PHE A 235 78.09 -21.46 -75.51
CA PHE A 235 77.85 -21.52 -76.96
C PHE A 235 78.26 -20.22 -77.67
N GLU A 236 78.03 -19.04 -77.07
CA GLU A 236 78.51 -17.76 -77.64
C GLU A 236 80.05 -17.67 -77.69
N VAL A 237 80.77 -18.27 -76.74
CA VAL A 237 82.25 -18.29 -76.73
C VAL A 237 82.84 -19.27 -77.76
N GLN A 238 82.06 -20.21 -78.30
CA GLN A 238 82.49 -21.12 -79.37
C GLN A 238 82.26 -20.58 -80.79
N GLU A 239 81.53 -19.47 -80.95
CA GLU A 239 81.30 -18.81 -82.24
C GLU A 239 82.20 -17.57 -82.49
N ALA A 240 83.13 -17.26 -81.58
CA ALA A 240 84.15 -16.19 -81.73
C ALA A 240 85.55 -16.78 -81.92
#